data_AF-A0A931EF91-F1
#
_entry.id   AF-A0A931EF91-F1
#
_cell.length_a   1.000
_cell.length_b   1.000
_cell.length_c   1.000
_cell.angle_alpha   90.00
_cell.angle_beta   90.00
_cell.angle_gamma   90.00
#
_symmetry.space_group_name_H-M   'P 1'
#
loop_
_entity.id
_entity.type
_entity.pdbx_description
1 polymer ?
#
loop_
_entity_poly.entity_id
_entity_poly.type
_entity_poly.pdbx_seq_one_letter_code
_entity_poly.pdbx_strand_id
1 'polypeptide(L)' 'MATIDARPMIAEGGEPFDMIMAAVAGLADQEELVVLAPFEPVPLEGVLGSQGFSYEAVDLGDGDWQVTFRPGS' A
#
# COMPACT_ATOMS: atom_id res chain seq x y z
N MET A 1 9.45 0.89 8.99
CA MET A 1 8.06 1.11 8.58
C MET A 1 8.08 2.28 7.63
N ALA A 2 7.79 2.02 6.36
CA ALA A 2 7.59 3.04 5.35
C ALA A 2 6.09 3.35 5.23
N THR A 3 5.74 4.60 4.89
CA THR A 3 4.35 5.01 4.67
C THR A 3 4.24 5.81 3.39
N ILE A 4 3.26 5.47 2.54
CA ILE A 4 2.90 6.19 1.32
C ILE A 4 1.48 6.69 1.46
N ASP A 5 1.29 8.00 1.33
CA ASP A 5 -0.03 8.59 1.18
C ASP A 5 -0.35 8.79 -0.30
N ALA A 6 -1.16 7.89 -0.85
CA ALA A 6 -1.57 7.92 -2.25
C ALA A 6 -2.79 8.82 -2.50
N ARG A 7 -3.50 9.26 -1.44
CA ARG A 7 -4.72 10.09 -1.55
C ARG A 7 -4.51 11.37 -2.38
N PRO A 8 -3.49 12.22 -2.13
CA PRO A 8 -3.31 13.45 -2.91
C PRO A 8 -3.00 13.15 -4.38
N MET A 9 -2.18 12.13 -4.65
CA MET A 9 -1.82 11.74 -6.02
C MET A 9 -3.04 11.23 -6.81
N ILE A 10 -3.87 10.38 -6.18
CA ILE A 10 -5.11 9.89 -6.78
C ILE A 10 -6.10 11.05 -7.01
N ALA A 11 -6.20 11.98 -6.05
CA ALA A 11 -7.08 13.16 -6.19
C ALA A 11 -6.67 14.07 -7.37
N GLU A 12 -5.39 14.10 -7.73
CA GLU A 12 -4.85 14.81 -8.90
C GLU A 12 -4.97 14.01 -10.20
N GLY A 13 -5.50 12.78 -10.16
CA GLY A 13 -5.64 11.88 -11.31
C GLY A 13 -4.37 11.11 -11.65
N GLY A 14 -3.40 11.05 -10.73
CA GLY A 14 -2.17 10.28 -10.88
C GLY A 14 -2.31 8.81 -10.46
N GLU A 15 -1.33 8.00 -10.85
CA GLU A 15 -1.28 6.56 -10.55
C GLU A 15 -0.15 6.27 -9.53
N PRO A 16 -0.47 5.86 -8.29
CA PRO A 16 0.53 5.64 -7.23
C PRO A 16 1.26 4.29 -7.34
N PHE A 17 0.87 3.44 -8.30
CA PHE A 17 1.35 2.06 -8.39
C PHE A 17 2.87 1.97 -8.51
N ASP A 18 3.48 2.72 -9.44
CA ASP A 18 4.93 2.69 -9.65
C ASP A 18 5.70 3.20 -8.41
N MET A 19 5.17 4.23 -7.73
CA MET A 19 5.76 4.76 -6.49
C MET A 19 5.73 3.70 -5.37
N ILE A 20 4.61 3.00 -5.23
CA ILE A 20 4.45 1.94 -4.24
C ILE A 20 5.42 0.79 -4.53
N MET A 21 5.50 0.34 -5.79
CA MET A 21 6.42 -0.72 -6.19
C MET A 21 7.89 -0.33 -5.98
N ALA A 22 8.25 0.94 -6.24
CA ALA A 22 9.59 1.46 -5.95
C ALA A 22 9.91 1.45 -4.45
N ALA A 23 8.94 1.78 -3.60
CA ALA A 23 9.12 1.71 -2.15
C ALA A 23 9.24 0.27 -1.67
N VAL A 24 8.40 -0.65 -2.17
CA VAL A 24 8.48 -2.08 -1.87
C VAL A 24 9.87 -2.63 -2.19
N ALA A 25 10.45 -2.26 -3.34
CA ALA A 25 11.79 -2.68 -3.73
C ALA A 25 12.92 -2.12 -2.85
N GLY A 26 12.65 -1.06 -2.08
CA GLY A 26 13.60 -0.42 -1.16
C GLY A 26 13.41 -0.77 0.32
N LEU A 27 12.40 -1.58 0.66
CA LEU A 27 12.16 -2.01 2.05
C LEU A 27 13.31 -2.88 2.57
N ALA A 28 13.69 -2.67 3.82
CA ALA A 28 14.60 -3.58 4.51
C ALA A 28 13.92 -4.92 4.82
N ASP A 29 14.72 -5.95 5.13
CA ASP A 29 14.19 -7.24 5.59
C ASP A 29 13.26 -7.03 6.80
N GLN A 30 12.06 -7.60 6.71
CA GLN A 30 10.98 -7.48 7.72
C GLN A 30 10.37 -6.07 7.87
N GLU A 31 10.73 -5.11 7.01
CA GLU A 31 10.13 -3.78 7.07
C GLU A 31 8.71 -3.75 6.50
N GLU A 32 7.78 -3.19 7.27
CA GLU A 32 6.39 -3.01 6.85
C GLU A 32 6.21 -1.76 5.97
N LEU A 33 5.27 -1.85 5.03
CA LEU A 33 4.80 -0.73 4.22
C LEU A 33 3.34 -0.42 4.53
N VAL A 34 3.03 0.83 4.83
CA VAL A 34 1.67 1.33 4.99
C VAL A 34 1.28 2.17 3.78
N VAL A 35 0.12 1.91 3.19
CA VAL A 35 -0.43 2.69 2.08
C VAL A 35 -1.77 3.30 2.52
N LEU A 36 -1.89 4.63 2.41
CA LEU A 36 -3.16 5.34 2.58
C LEU A 36 -3.77 5.61 1.21
N ALA A 37 -5.02 5.22 1.02
CA ALA A 37 -5.74 5.36 -0.24
C ALA A 37 -7.18 5.82 -0.01
N PRO A 38 -7.82 6.54 -0.97
CA PRO A 38 -9.19 7.02 -0.84
C PRO A 38 -10.24 5.95 -1.21
N PHE A 39 -9.83 4.67 -1.22
CA PHE A 39 -10.65 3.47 -1.39
C PHE A 39 -9.78 2.23 -1.11
N GLU A 40 -10.41 1.07 -0.88
CA GLU A 40 -9.71 -0.20 -0.67
C GLU A 40 -8.92 -0.61 -1.93
N PRO A 41 -7.59 -0.75 -1.86
CA PRO A 41 -6.74 -1.00 -3.01
C PRO A 41 -6.64 -2.50 -3.35
N VAL A 42 -7.78 -3.16 -3.57
CA VAL A 42 -7.87 -4.61 -3.86
C VAL A 42 -6.89 -5.10 -4.95
N PRO A 43 -6.65 -4.37 -6.07
CA PRO A 43 -5.65 -4.79 -7.05
C PRO A 43 -4.22 -4.84 -6.49
N LEU A 44 -3.85 -3.89 -5.63
CA LEU A 44 -2.52 -3.82 -5.01
C LEU A 44 -2.33 -4.98 -4.01
N GLU A 45 -3.38 -5.31 -3.26
CA GLU A 45 -3.41 -6.46 -2.34
C GLU A 45 -3.06 -7.77 -3.05
N GLY A 46 -3.70 -8.04 -4.20
CA GLY A 46 -3.41 -9.24 -5.00
C GLY A 46 -1.99 -9.27 -5.57
N VAL A 47 -1.48 -8.11 -6.01
CA VAL A 47 -0.13 -7.96 -6.56
C VAL A 47 0.94 -8.23 -5.51
N LEU A 48 0.84 -7.60 -4.33
CA LEU A 48 1.83 -7.78 -3.26
C LEU A 48 1.64 -9.13 -2.55
N GLY A 49 0.40 -9.62 -2.44
CA GLY A 49 0.12 -10.99 -2.00
C GLY A 49 0.83 -12.05 -2.84
N SER A 50 0.81 -11.89 -4.16
CA SER A 50 1.53 -12.78 -5.09
C SER A 50 3.05 -12.69 -4.95
N GLN A 51 3.58 -11.60 -4.39
CA GLN A 51 5.01 -11.39 -4.10
C GLN A 51 5.41 -11.88 -2.70
N GLY A 52 4.50 -12.53 -1.97
CA GLY A 52 4.78 -13.10 -0.65
C GLY A 52 4.54 -12.12 0.50
N PHE A 53 3.91 -10.98 0.26
CA PHE A 53 3.48 -10.10 1.35
C PHE A 53 2.14 -10.58 1.91
N SER A 54 2.00 -10.50 3.23
CA SER A 54 0.69 -10.47 3.89
C SER A 54 0.20 -9.03 3.98
N TYR A 55 -1.10 -8.82 4.11
CA TYR A 55 -1.66 -7.49 4.25
C TYR A 55 -2.82 -7.43 5.25
N GLU A 56 -3.05 -6.23 5.77
CA GLU A 56 -4.17 -5.89 6.64
C GLU A 56 -4.76 -4.56 6.18
N ALA A 57 -6.03 -4.58 5.75
CA ALA A 57 -6.76 -3.40 5.31
C ALA A 57 -7.73 -2.94 6.40
N VAL A 58 -7.71 -1.64 6.71
CA VAL A 58 -8.56 -1.00 7.70
C VAL A 58 -9.26 0.20 7.07
N ASP A 59 -10.59 0.20 7.13
CA ASP A 59 -11.41 1.37 6.79
C ASP A 59 -11.24 2.44 7.89
N LEU A 60 -10.75 3.61 7.50
CA LEU A 60 -10.53 4.75 8.38
C LEU A 60 -11.77 5.67 8.49
N GLY A 61 -12.81 5.44 7.67
CA GLY A 61 -13.96 6.30 7.51
C GLY A 61 -13.80 7.30 6.36
N ASP A 62 -14.91 7.92 5.95
CA ASP A 62 -14.99 8.92 4.86
C ASP A 62 -14.45 8.45 3.49
N GLY A 63 -14.35 7.12 3.31
CA GLY A 63 -13.81 6.50 2.10
C GLY A 63 -12.30 6.28 2.14
N ASP A 64 -11.60 6.68 3.20
CA ASP A 64 -10.17 6.47 3.35
C ASP A 64 -9.84 5.09 3.92
N TRP A 65 -8.76 4.50 3.42
CA TRP A 65 -8.29 3.18 3.79
C TRP A 65 -6.81 3.22 4.15
N GLN A 66 -6.44 2.43 5.16
CA GLN A 66 -5.07 2.11 5.48
C GLN A 66 -4.81 0.64 5.21
N VAL A 67 -3.83 0.35 4.35
CA VAL A 67 -3.38 -1.02 4.10
C VAL A 67 -1.95 -1.17 4.58
N THR A 68 -1.73 -2.12 5.49
CA THR A 68 -0.40 -2.47 6.00
C THR A 68 0.06 -3.76 5.35
N PHE A 69 1.14 -3.69 4.57
CA PHE A 69 1.82 -4.82 3.96
C PHE A 69 3.01 -5.26 4.81
N ARG A 70 3.12 -6.56 5.05
CA ARG A 70 4.21 -7.18 5.81
C ARG A 70 4.85 -8.29 4.98
N PRO A 71 6.17 -8.25 4.75
CA PRO A 71 6.85 -9.31 4.01
C PRO A 71 6.68 -10.66 4.72
N GLY A 72 6.44 -11.71 3.94
CA GLY A 72 6.39 -13.08 4.46
C GLY A 72 7.73 -13.49 5.06
N SER A 73 7.66 -14.14 6.23
CA SER A 73 8.81 -14.72 6.93
C SER A 73 9.38 -15.95 6.24
#